data_AF-A0A848YMB5-F1
#
_entry.id   AF-A0A848YMB5-F1
#
_cell.length_a   1.000
_cell.length_b   1.000
_cell.length_c   1.000
_cell.angle_alpha   90.00
_cell.angle_beta   90.00
_cell.angle_gamma   90.00
#
_symmetry.space_group_name_H-M   'P 1'
#
loop_
_entity.id
_entity.type
_entity.pdbx_description
1 polymer ?
#
loop_
_entity_poly.entity_id
_entity_poly.type
_entity_poly.pdbx_seq_one_letter_code
_entity_poly.pdbx_strand_id
1 'polypeptide(L)'
;MKRMIWLMVASIMIFGTGIAIAELNSGPEELTIDGGDRGNVPFPHRKHQTNLKDCNICHAVFPQKTGAIAEMKAQGKLKQKDVMNKQCTKCHRNEKKAGNPSGPTTCAKCHMKKG
;
A
#
# COMPACT_ATOMS: atom_id res chain seq x y z
N MET A 1 38.01 45.97 11.90
CA MET A 1 38.01 44.86 10.92
C MET A 1 37.59 43.51 11.52
N LYS A 2 38.14 43.06 12.66
CA LYS A 2 37.72 41.80 13.31
C LYS A 2 36.25 41.73 13.75
N ARG A 3 35.63 42.87 14.13
CA ARG A 3 34.20 42.92 14.53
C ARG A 3 33.21 42.84 13.35
N MET A 4 33.62 43.23 12.15
CA MET A 4 32.80 43.14 10.93
C MET A 4 32.80 41.71 10.37
N ILE A 5 33.90 40.97 10.59
CA ILE A 5 34.01 39.55 10.24
C ILE A 5 33.04 38.70 11.08
N TRP A 6 32.83 39.06 12.35
CA TRP A 6 31.85 38.37 13.21
C TRP A 6 30.39 38.57 12.79
N LEU A 7 30.05 39.66 12.09
CA LEU A 7 28.69 39.88 11.58
C LEU A 7 28.44 39.18 10.23
N MET A 8 29.48 38.94 9.43
CA MET A 8 29.37 38.14 8.21
C MET A 8 29.31 36.62 8.47
N VAL A 9 29.87 36.13 9.59
CA VAL A 9 29.77 34.71 9.98
C VAL A 9 28.37 34.37 10.56
N ALA A 10 27.61 35.36 11.03
CA ALA A 10 26.25 35.16 11.52
C ALA A 10 25.18 35.06 10.42
N SER A 11 25.56 35.28 9.15
CA SER A 11 24.62 35.46 8.03
C SER A 11 24.62 34.33 6.99
N ILE A 12 25.40 33.26 7.21
CA ILE A 12 25.57 32.17 6.24
C ILE A 12 25.17 30.85 6.90
N MET A 13 24.22 30.17 6.24
CA MET A 13 23.71 28.81 6.49
C MET A 13 22.52 28.64 7.44
N ILE A 14 21.41 29.33 7.16
CA ILE A 14 20.04 28.80 7.39
C ILE A 14 19.54 28.16 6.07
N PHE A 15 20.36 27.32 5.43
CA PHE A 15 19.97 26.59 4.23
C PHE A 15 20.53 25.18 4.31
N GLY A 16 19.63 24.21 4.49
CA GLY A 16 19.95 22.79 4.60
C GLY A 16 19.16 22.21 5.75
N THR A 17 18.13 21.39 5.55
CA THR A 17 17.76 20.56 4.41
C THR A 17 16.26 20.32 4.52
N GLY A 18 15.50 20.54 3.45
CA GLY A 18 14.11 20.09 3.37
C GLY A 18 14.09 18.58 3.60
N ILE A 19 13.55 18.15 4.73
CA ILE A 19 13.43 16.73 5.06
C ILE A 19 12.43 16.15 4.06
N ALA A 20 12.89 15.27 3.18
CA ALA A 20 12.00 14.47 2.34
C ALA A 20 11.30 13.44 3.24
N ILE A 21 10.23 13.85 3.93
CA ILE A 21 9.40 12.97 4.77
C ILE A 21 8.39 12.23 3.88
N ALA A 22 8.87 11.41 2.94
CA ALA A 22 7.99 10.54 2.13
C ALA A 22 8.17 9.04 2.44
N GLU A 23 9.26 8.65 3.09
CA GLU A 23 9.59 7.24 3.34
C GLU A 23 8.83 6.64 4.56
N LEU A 24 8.46 7.47 5.54
CA LEU A 24 8.05 7.01 6.88
C LEU A 24 6.68 6.30 6.97
N ASN A 25 5.86 6.30 5.91
CA ASN A 25 4.48 5.78 5.96
C ASN A 25 4.18 4.64 4.96
N SER A 26 5.20 4.11 4.29
CA SER A 26 4.97 3.00 3.35
C SER A 26 5.06 1.66 4.09
N GLY A 27 3.97 0.88 4.06
CA GLY A 27 4.00 -0.53 4.51
C GLY A 27 4.95 -1.40 3.67
N PRO A 28 5.10 -2.69 4.00
CA PRO A 28 6.03 -3.59 3.30
C PRO A 28 5.78 -3.65 1.80
N GLU A 29 6.85 -3.85 1.02
CA GLU A 29 6.75 -3.83 -0.44
C GLU A 29 5.98 -5.03 -1.00
N GLU A 30 6.21 -6.19 -0.41
CA GLU A 30 5.56 -7.45 -0.73
C GLU A 30 4.89 -7.98 0.53
N LEU A 31 3.68 -8.51 0.36
CA LEU A 31 2.89 -9.10 1.44
C LEU A 31 2.34 -10.43 0.99
N THR A 32 1.98 -11.26 1.96
CA THR A 32 1.20 -12.46 1.71
C THR A 32 -0.15 -12.32 2.39
N ILE A 33 -1.23 -12.49 1.61
CA ILE A 33 -2.60 -12.47 2.11
C ILE A 33 -3.08 -13.91 2.25
N ASP A 34 -3.66 -14.23 3.41
CA ASP A 34 -4.32 -15.51 3.62
C ASP A 34 -5.54 -15.63 2.68
N GLY A 35 -5.43 -16.58 1.75
CA GLY A 35 -6.45 -16.91 0.76
C GLY A 35 -7.41 -18.01 1.19
N GLY A 36 -7.33 -18.48 2.44
CA GLY A 36 -8.09 -19.61 2.97
C GLY A 36 -7.71 -20.93 2.28
N ASP A 37 -8.70 -21.76 2.00
CA ASP A 37 -8.50 -23.12 1.45
C ASP A 37 -7.80 -23.16 0.08
N ARG A 38 -7.73 -22.04 -0.64
CA ARG A 38 -7.00 -21.93 -1.90
C ARG A 38 -5.52 -21.58 -1.74
N GLY A 39 -5.08 -21.42 -0.49
CA GLY A 39 -3.72 -21.04 -0.15
C GLY A 39 -3.45 -19.55 -0.28
N ASN A 40 -2.28 -19.19 0.18
CA ASN A 40 -1.78 -17.83 0.25
C ASN A 40 -1.71 -17.13 -1.11
N VAL A 41 -2.02 -15.83 -1.10
CA VAL A 41 -1.94 -14.95 -2.28
C VAL A 41 -0.78 -13.98 -2.11
N PRO A 42 0.24 -14.00 -2.99
CA PRO A 42 1.26 -12.97 -3.00
C PRO A 42 0.63 -11.64 -3.42
N PHE A 43 0.96 -10.59 -2.69
CA PHE A 43 0.41 -9.26 -2.89
C PHE A 43 1.55 -8.22 -3.00
N PRO A 44 1.83 -7.73 -4.23
CA PRO A 44 2.85 -6.70 -4.45
C PRO A 44 2.31 -5.34 -4.02
N HIS A 45 2.35 -5.08 -2.71
CA HIS A 45 1.78 -3.89 -2.10
C HIS A 45 2.43 -2.60 -2.63
N ARG A 46 3.76 -2.60 -2.87
CA ARG A 46 4.46 -1.45 -3.46
C ARG A 46 3.91 -1.07 -4.83
N LYS A 47 3.57 -2.05 -5.68
CA LYS A 47 2.96 -1.76 -6.99
C LYS A 47 1.63 -1.02 -6.85
N HIS A 48 0.86 -1.32 -5.81
CA HIS A 48 -0.39 -0.62 -5.55
C HIS A 48 -0.12 0.79 -5.00
N GLN A 49 0.83 0.94 -4.09
CA GLN A 49 1.23 2.25 -3.55
C GLN A 49 1.72 3.19 -4.66
N THR A 50 2.60 2.72 -5.55
CA THR A 50 3.16 3.53 -6.63
C THR A 50 2.10 3.99 -7.63
N ASN A 51 1.18 3.10 -7.99
CA ASN A 51 0.16 3.39 -9.01
C ASN A 51 -1.04 4.17 -8.46
N LEU A 52 -1.44 3.94 -7.21
CA LEU A 52 -2.66 4.49 -6.64
C LEU A 52 -2.42 5.69 -5.72
N LYS A 53 -1.31 5.70 -4.98
CA LYS A 53 -0.89 6.74 -3.99
C LYS A 53 -1.84 6.97 -2.81
N ASP A 54 -3.14 6.79 -2.99
CA ASP A 54 -4.14 6.88 -1.92
C ASP A 54 -4.30 5.55 -1.19
N CYS A 55 -3.88 5.53 0.08
CA CYS A 55 -3.95 4.36 0.96
C CYS A 55 -5.40 3.98 1.31
N ASN A 56 -6.31 4.96 1.31
CA ASN A 56 -7.69 4.77 1.73
C ASN A 56 -8.54 4.06 0.69
N ILE A 57 -8.09 3.99 -0.57
CA ILE A 57 -8.73 3.15 -1.59
C ILE A 57 -8.97 1.75 -1.04
N CYS A 58 -8.00 1.19 -0.31
CA CYS A 58 -8.14 -0.11 0.36
C CYS A 58 -8.45 0.01 1.86
N HIS A 59 -7.74 0.88 2.58
CA HIS A 59 -7.76 0.89 4.05
C HIS A 59 -9.02 1.53 4.67
N ALA A 60 -9.93 2.07 3.86
CA ALA A 60 -11.29 2.37 4.30
C ALA A 60 -12.12 1.10 4.60
N VAL A 61 -11.74 -0.06 4.03
CA VAL A 61 -12.48 -1.33 4.22
C VAL A 61 -11.93 -2.13 5.40
N PHE A 62 -10.63 -2.01 5.68
CA PHE A 62 -9.96 -2.70 6.78
C PHE A 62 -8.75 -1.89 7.27
N PRO A 63 -8.42 -1.94 8.57
CA PRO A 63 -7.27 -1.21 9.12
C PRO A 63 -5.95 -1.51 8.40
N GLN A 64 -5.06 -0.51 8.33
CA GLN A 64 -3.70 -0.65 7.81
C GLN A 64 -2.79 -1.40 8.80
N LYS A 65 -3.10 -2.68 9.01
CA LYS A 65 -2.42 -3.58 9.94
C LYS A 65 -2.36 -4.99 9.34
N THR A 66 -1.20 -5.63 9.42
CA THR A 66 -1.03 -7.03 9.00
C THR A 66 -2.01 -7.93 9.75
N GLY A 67 -2.70 -8.81 9.02
CA GLY A 67 -3.69 -9.72 9.59
C GLY A 67 -5.08 -9.11 9.87
N ALA A 68 -5.30 -7.81 9.64
CA ALA A 68 -6.59 -7.16 9.95
C ALA A 68 -7.78 -7.82 9.25
N ILE A 69 -7.61 -8.27 8.00
CA ILE A 69 -8.68 -8.97 7.27
C ILE A 69 -9.04 -10.30 7.95
N ALA A 70 -8.05 -11.06 8.41
CA ALA A 70 -8.29 -12.33 9.10
C ALA A 70 -8.95 -12.09 10.47
N GLU A 71 -8.46 -11.09 11.21
CA GLU A 71 -9.00 -10.67 12.50
C GLU A 71 -10.48 -10.24 12.37
N MET A 72 -10.81 -9.40 11.39
CA MET A 72 -12.18 -8.95 11.15
C MET A 72 -13.12 -10.07 10.68
N LYS A 73 -12.62 -11.07 9.94
CA LYS A 73 -13.39 -12.28 9.61
C LYS A 73 -13.68 -13.12 10.86
N ALA A 74 -12.67 -13.30 11.73
CA ALA A 74 -12.83 -14.03 12.99
C ALA A 74 -13.84 -13.33 13.92
N GLN A 75 -13.88 -12.00 13.91
CA GLN A 75 -14.87 -11.18 14.64
C GLN A 75 -16.25 -11.15 13.97
N GLY A 76 -16.45 -11.81 12.82
CA GLY A 76 -17.71 -11.78 12.06
C GLY A 76 -18.03 -10.45 11.37
N LYS A 77 -17.12 -9.46 11.41
CA LYS A 77 -17.29 -8.14 10.78
C LYS A 77 -17.10 -8.16 9.26
N LEU A 78 -16.39 -9.17 8.75
CA LEU A 78 -16.22 -9.41 7.32
C LEU A 78 -16.64 -10.84 6.97
N LYS A 79 -17.43 -11.02 5.91
CA LYS A 79 -17.73 -12.36 5.42
C LYS A 79 -16.54 -12.93 4.64
N GLN A 80 -16.53 -14.25 4.49
CA GLN A 80 -15.57 -14.90 3.62
C GLN A 80 -15.65 -14.32 2.20
N LYS A 81 -14.48 -14.09 1.59
CA LYS A 81 -14.31 -13.51 0.25
C LYS A 81 -14.83 -12.09 0.04
N ASP A 82 -15.36 -11.40 1.06
CA ASP A 82 -15.93 -10.05 0.88
C ASP A 82 -14.89 -9.06 0.34
N VAL A 83 -13.72 -8.96 0.99
CA VAL A 83 -12.64 -8.07 0.54
C VAL A 83 -12.19 -8.42 -0.88
N MET A 84 -11.93 -9.71 -1.16
CA MET A 84 -11.53 -10.16 -2.50
C MET A 84 -12.55 -9.76 -3.58
N ASN A 85 -13.84 -10.00 -3.32
CA ASN A 85 -14.90 -9.79 -4.32
C ASN A 85 -15.25 -8.31 -4.51
N LYS A 86 -15.37 -7.57 -3.41
CA LYS A 86 -15.89 -6.20 -3.41
C LYS A 86 -14.80 -5.14 -3.58
N GLN A 87 -13.58 -5.44 -3.15
CA GLN A 87 -12.45 -4.53 -3.25
C GLN A 87 -11.52 -4.94 -4.41
N CYS A 88 -10.81 -6.07 -4.27
CA CYS A 88 -9.70 -6.42 -5.17
C CYS A 88 -10.18 -6.70 -6.60
N THR A 89 -11.05 -7.70 -6.76
CA THR A 89 -11.50 -8.13 -8.09
C THR A 89 -12.45 -7.13 -8.74
N LYS A 90 -13.19 -6.35 -7.96
CA LYS A 90 -14.03 -5.26 -8.48
C LYS A 90 -13.16 -4.18 -9.13
N CYS A 91 -12.15 -3.69 -8.41
CA CYS A 91 -11.21 -2.70 -8.92
C CYS A 91 -10.52 -3.22 -10.20
N HIS A 92 -9.95 -4.42 -10.15
CA HIS A 92 -9.27 -4.99 -11.32
C HIS A 92 -10.21 -5.13 -12.55
N ARG A 93 -11.46 -5.55 -12.35
CA ARG A 93 -12.43 -5.64 -13.46
C ARG A 93 -12.77 -4.26 -14.03
N ASN A 94 -12.91 -3.26 -13.17
CA ASN A 94 -13.19 -1.89 -13.60
C ASN A 94 -12.03 -1.32 -14.43
N GLU A 95 -10.79 -1.43 -13.94
CA GLU A 95 -9.60 -0.99 -14.67
C GLU A 95 -9.47 -1.72 -16.01
N LYS A 96 -9.68 -3.04 -16.02
CA LYS A 96 -9.65 -3.84 -17.25
C LYS A 96 -10.72 -3.39 -18.24
N LYS A 97 -11.93 -3.09 -17.76
CA LYS A 97 -13.04 -2.60 -18.60
C LYS A 97 -12.76 -1.20 -19.15
N ALA A 98 -12.05 -0.37 -18.38
CA ALA A 98 -11.61 0.96 -18.80
C ALA A 98 -10.43 0.93 -19.79
N GLY A 99 -9.83 -0.24 -20.05
CA GLY A 99 -8.66 -0.39 -20.91
C GLY A 99 -7.33 -0.06 -20.23
N ASN A 100 -7.33 0.12 -18.90
CA ASN A 100 -6.14 0.41 -18.13
C ASN A 100 -5.36 -0.86 -17.75
N PRO A 101 -4.06 -0.74 -17.42
CA PRO A 101 -3.32 -1.81 -16.76
C PRO A 101 -4.06 -2.27 -15.50
N SER A 102 -4.25 -3.59 -15.37
CA SER A 102 -5.07 -4.16 -14.31
C SER A 102 -4.47 -5.45 -13.76
N GLY A 103 -4.75 -5.71 -12.49
CA GLY A 103 -4.38 -6.94 -11.81
C GLY A 103 -5.23 -8.15 -12.21
N PRO A 104 -4.95 -9.32 -11.63
CA PRO A 104 -5.63 -10.56 -11.95
C PRO A 104 -7.12 -10.54 -11.56
N THR A 105 -7.97 -11.12 -12.41
CA THR A 105 -9.43 -11.20 -12.20
C THR A 105 -9.95 -12.63 -12.06
N THR A 106 -9.07 -13.63 -12.10
CA THR A 106 -9.41 -15.06 -12.03
C THR A 106 -8.71 -15.73 -10.86
N CYS A 107 -9.34 -16.75 -10.27
CA CYS A 107 -8.88 -17.41 -9.05
C CYS A 107 -7.42 -17.91 -9.17
N ALA A 108 -7.09 -18.62 -10.25
CA ALA A 108 -5.77 -19.22 -10.45
C ALA A 108 -4.65 -18.20 -10.66
N LYS A 109 -4.97 -16.99 -11.13
CA LYS A 109 -3.97 -15.92 -11.30
C LYS A 109 -3.65 -15.20 -9.99
N CYS A 110 -4.53 -15.27 -8.99
CA CYS A 110 -4.24 -14.79 -7.64
C CYS A 110 -3.63 -15.89 -6.78
N HIS A 111 -4.24 -17.09 -6.78
CA HIS A 111 -3.78 -18.25 -6.02
C HIS A 111 -2.85 -19.10 -6.88
N MET A 112 -1.66 -18.58 -7.15
CA MET A 112 -0.64 -19.33 -7.87
C MET A 112 -0.16 -20.49 -6.99
N LYS A 113 -0.25 -21.73 -7.49
CA LYS A 113 0.43 -22.85 -6.85
C LYS A 113 1.93 -22.55 -6.92
N LYS A 114 2.66 -22.69 -5.81
CA LYS A 114 4.12 -22.81 -5.89
C LYS A 114 4.39 -24.01 -6.80
N GLY A 115 5.06 -23.75 -7.92
CA GLY A 115 5.60 -24.79 -8.79
C GLY A 115 6.69 -25.55 -8.08
#